data_AF-A0A5K3EQP8-F1
#
_entry.id   AF-A0A5K3EQP8-F1
#
_cell.length_a   1.000
_cell.length_b   1.000
_cell.length_c   1.000
_cell.angle_alpha   90.00
_cell.angle_beta   90.00
_cell.angle_gamma   90.00
#
_symmetry.space_group_name_H-M   'P 1'
#
loop_
_entity.id
_entity.type
_entity.pdbx_description
1 polymer ?
#
loop_
_entity_poly.entity_id
_entity_poly.type
_entity_poly.pdbx_seq_one_letter_code
_entity_poly.pdbx_strand_id
1 'polypeptide(L)'
;MEQGTANRTMAATNMNASSSRAHTLVCISFDQLITRDGCTTRLSSNINFVDLAGSERADSTGSTGDRLKEGANINRSLSALGNVISALVENKKVVPYRDSVLTKLLQNALGGNSKTVMIAALSPADINYMETLSTLRYADRVKQIKTKAVVNDRSQDSMIKELLAENARLKQQLLEITNQSGVASAPGLPQEERTKTEEGIRTEIMAQLENNTELLEIQDQKAFLKKLEEARKEASNMKLPSTISRSPKSSPNCPYLSNLNEDPQLSGVIIYSLDADKVCL
;
A
#
# COMPACT_ATOMS: atom_id res chain seq x y z
N MET A 1 19.90 -4.89 -8.44
CA MET A 1 19.35 -3.99 -9.49
C MET A 1 19.17 -4.69 -10.83
N GLU A 2 20.09 -5.56 -11.26
CA GLU A 2 19.97 -6.31 -12.52
C GLU A 2 18.69 -7.15 -12.63
N GLN A 3 18.29 -7.86 -11.56
CA GLN A 3 17.04 -8.64 -11.55
C GLN A 3 15.78 -7.78 -11.73
N GLY A 4 15.75 -6.56 -11.15
CA GLY A 4 14.64 -5.62 -11.35
C GLY A 4 14.59 -5.08 -12.78
N THR A 5 15.77 -4.84 -13.37
CA THR A 5 15.90 -4.47 -14.78
C THR A 5 15.47 -5.62 -15.70
N ALA A 6 15.86 -6.86 -15.40
CA ALA A 6 15.48 -8.05 -16.16
C ALA A 6 13.97 -8.34 -16.08
N ASN A 7 13.35 -8.16 -14.91
CA ASN A 7 11.89 -8.32 -14.74
C ASN A 7 11.10 -7.22 -15.47
N ARG A 8 11.63 -6.00 -15.55
CA ARG A 8 11.08 -4.94 -16.42
C ARG A 8 11.14 -5.36 -17.90
N THR A 9 12.23 -6.02 -18.31
CA THR A 9 12.42 -6.50 -19.69
C THR A 9 11.54 -7.71 -20.04
N MET A 10 11.29 -8.64 -19.11
CA MET A 10 10.49 -9.85 -19.40
C MET A 10 8.98 -9.60 -19.56
N ALA A 11 8.44 -8.52 -18.98
CA ALA A 11 7.07 -8.08 -19.25
C ALA A 11 6.92 -7.36 -20.61
N ALA A 12 8.03 -7.06 -21.29
CA ALA A 12 8.03 -6.50 -22.63
C ALA A 12 7.92 -7.64 -23.66
N THR A 13 6.74 -7.84 -24.23
CA THR A 13 6.63 -8.59 -25.49
C THR A 13 7.39 -7.83 -26.59
N ASN A 14 7.89 -8.60 -27.56
CA ASN A 14 8.95 -8.33 -28.54
C ASN A 14 8.71 -7.14 -29.52
N MET A 15 8.02 -6.08 -29.12
CA MET A 15 7.53 -5.03 -30.01
C MET A 15 7.59 -3.59 -29.45
N ASN A 16 8.08 -3.32 -28.23
CA ASN A 16 8.12 -1.96 -27.67
C ASN A 16 9.31 -1.68 -26.75
N ALA A 17 9.85 -0.46 -26.81
CA ALA A 17 10.70 0.11 -25.77
C ALA A 17 9.85 0.44 -24.52
N SER A 18 9.45 -0.58 -23.74
CA SER A 18 8.61 -0.45 -22.52
C SER A 18 9.24 0.41 -21.42
N SER A 19 10.57 0.56 -21.43
CA SER A 19 11.26 1.84 -21.23
C SER A 19 10.50 2.99 -20.61
N SER A 20 10.08 3.88 -21.50
CA SER A 20 9.59 5.22 -21.19
C SER A 20 8.20 5.26 -20.56
N ARG A 21 7.54 4.11 -20.43
CA ARG A 21 6.08 4.03 -20.19
C ARG A 21 5.69 3.50 -18.82
N ALA A 22 6.65 3.05 -18.01
CA ALA A 22 6.40 2.55 -16.66
C ALA A 22 7.17 3.36 -15.62
N HIS A 23 6.54 3.54 -14.45
CA HIS A 23 7.21 4.08 -13.26
C HIS A 23 7.90 2.96 -12.49
N THR A 24 9.13 3.17 -12.06
CA THR A 24 9.87 2.20 -11.23
C THR A 24 10.11 2.81 -9.86
N LEU A 25 9.70 2.10 -8.81
CA LEU A 25 9.96 2.48 -7.42
C LEU A 25 10.83 1.42 -6.76
N VAL A 26 11.98 1.83 -6.23
CA VAL A 26 12.85 1.01 -5.40
C VAL A 26 12.84 1.61 -4.00
N CYS A 27 12.32 0.85 -3.04
CA CYS A 27 12.29 1.23 -1.64
C CYS A 27 13.35 0.43 -0.87
N ILE A 28 14.18 1.13 -0.12
CA ILE A 28 15.10 0.57 0.86
C ILE A 28 14.58 0.95 2.24
N SER A 29 14.14 -0.05 3.00
CA SER A 29 13.74 0.11 4.39
C SER A 29 14.91 -0.23 5.30
N PHE A 30 15.28 0.70 6.17
CA PHE A 30 16.36 0.55 7.14
C PHE A 30 15.82 0.72 8.55
N ASP A 31 15.97 -0.32 9.35
CA ASP A 31 15.56 -0.37 10.74
C ASP A 31 16.78 -0.49 11.65
N GLN A 32 16.94 0.47 12.55
CA GLN A 32 17.98 0.47 13.57
C GLN A 32 17.36 0.24 14.94
N LEU A 33 17.81 -0.80 15.65
CA LEU A 33 17.45 -1.03 17.04
C LEU A 33 18.52 -0.44 17.93
N ILE A 34 18.14 0.50 18.79
CA ILE A 34 19.02 1.14 19.76
C ILE A 34 18.51 0.77 21.15
N THR A 35 19.33 0.06 21.91
CA THR A 35 19.06 -0.24 23.32
C THR A 35 19.90 0.68 24.19
N ARG A 36 19.25 1.48 25.03
CA ARG A 36 19.89 2.29 26.08
C ARG A 36 19.08 2.15 27.37
N ASP A 37 19.78 1.98 28.49
CA ASP A 37 19.18 1.93 29.84
C ASP A 37 18.02 0.93 29.97
N GLY A 38 18.11 -0.22 29.29
CA GLY A 38 17.07 -1.26 29.27
C GLY A 38 15.88 -0.97 28.34
N CYS A 39 15.74 0.25 27.82
CA CYS A 39 14.73 0.61 26.83
C CYS A 39 15.26 0.38 25.41
N THR A 40 14.51 -0.38 24.60
CA THR A 40 14.81 -0.58 23.18
C THR A 40 13.93 0.30 22.31
N THR A 41 14.57 1.17 21.53
CA THR A 41 13.92 2.05 20.55
C THR A 41 14.25 1.59 19.15
N ARG A 42 13.24 1.49 18.28
CA ARG A 42 13.40 1.24 16.85
C ARG A 42 13.35 2.56 16.10
N LEU A 43 14.40 2.86 15.36
CA LEU A 43 14.41 3.93 14.35
C LEU A 43 14.17 3.30 12.98
N SER A 44 13.16 3.78 12.25
CA SER A 44 12.83 3.28 10.92
C SER A 44 13.00 4.38 9.88
N SER A 45 13.64 4.06 8.77
CA SER A 45 13.77 4.97 7.63
C SER A 45 13.49 4.26 6.33
N ASN A 46 12.80 4.95 5.42
CA ASN A 46 12.49 4.46 4.09
C ASN A 46 13.11 5.41 3.06
N ILE A 47 14.01 4.89 2.24
CA ILE A 47 14.65 5.60 1.14
C ILE A 47 13.99 5.10 -0.14
N ASN A 48 13.34 6.02 -0.86
CA ASN A 48 12.63 5.70 -2.09
C ASN A 48 13.36 6.30 -3.28
N PHE A 49 13.79 5.47 -4.22
CA PHE A 49 14.26 5.88 -5.53
C PHE A 49 13.12 5.68 -6.53
N VAL A 50 12.76 6.75 -7.23
CA VAL A 50 11.60 6.79 -8.12
C VAL A 50 12.08 7.23 -9.49
N ASP A 51 12.00 6.31 -10.45
CA ASP A 51 12.19 6.59 -11.88
C ASP A 51 10.81 6.73 -12.51
N LEU A 52 10.46 7.96 -12.90
CA LEU A 52 9.15 8.25 -13.47
C LEU A 52 9.15 7.93 -14.96
N ALA A 53 7.99 7.52 -15.47
CA ALA A 53 7.73 7.44 -16.90
C ALA A 53 7.96 8.80 -17.58
N GLY A 54 8.16 8.77 -18.89
CA GLY A 54 8.35 9.94 -19.73
C GLY A 54 7.23 10.97 -19.55
N SER A 55 7.61 12.24 -19.42
CA SER A 55 6.69 13.35 -19.23
C SER A 55 6.09 13.89 -20.52
N GLU A 56 6.52 13.37 -21.66
CA GLU A 56 6.08 13.81 -22.99
C GLU A 56 4.60 13.49 -23.25
N ARG A 57 3.94 14.36 -24.01
CA ARG A 57 2.51 14.19 -24.33
C ARG A 57 2.33 13.04 -25.33
N ALA A 58 1.24 12.27 -25.19
CA ALA A 58 0.92 11.15 -26.08
C ALA A 58 0.80 11.57 -27.56
N ASP A 59 0.28 12.78 -27.83
CA ASP A 59 0.08 13.29 -29.20
C ASP A 59 1.40 13.45 -29.97
N SER A 60 2.49 13.77 -29.26
CA SER A 60 3.85 13.89 -29.80
C SER A 60 4.43 12.56 -30.27
N THR A 61 3.83 11.43 -29.88
CA THR A 61 4.34 10.08 -30.17
C THR A 61 3.67 9.41 -31.36
N GLY A 62 2.66 10.03 -31.97
CA GLY A 62 2.01 9.53 -33.20
C GLY A 62 1.26 8.19 -33.04
N SER A 63 0.93 7.78 -31.82
CA SER A 63 0.37 6.45 -31.54
C SER A 63 -1.16 6.37 -31.74
N THR A 64 -1.64 5.41 -32.54
CA THR A 64 -3.07 5.15 -32.79
C THR A 64 -3.55 3.84 -32.12
N GLY A 65 -4.87 3.73 -31.89
CA GLY A 65 -5.51 2.50 -31.39
C GLY A 65 -5.24 2.18 -29.91
N ASP A 66 -4.96 0.92 -29.57
CA ASP A 66 -4.72 0.47 -28.19
C ASP A 66 -3.50 1.15 -27.54
N ARG A 67 -2.53 1.62 -28.34
CA ARG A 67 -1.37 2.41 -27.87
C ARG A 67 -1.78 3.78 -27.33
N LEU A 68 -2.88 4.36 -27.84
CA LEU A 68 -3.44 5.61 -27.33
C LEU A 68 -4.13 5.37 -25.97
N LYS A 69 -4.83 4.25 -25.80
CA LYS A 69 -5.45 3.87 -24.51
C LYS A 69 -4.39 3.60 -23.43
N GLU A 70 -3.30 2.92 -23.79
CA GLU A 70 -2.15 2.70 -22.91
C GLU A 70 -1.46 4.03 -22.55
N GLY A 71 -1.16 4.87 -23.55
CA GLY A 71 -0.59 6.20 -23.35
C GLY A 71 -1.46 7.12 -22.48
N ALA A 72 -2.78 6.99 -22.59
CA ALA A 72 -3.73 7.71 -21.73
C ALA A 72 -3.65 7.25 -20.27
N ASN A 73 -3.53 5.94 -20.01
CA ASN A 73 -3.39 5.41 -18.66
C ASN A 73 -2.04 5.78 -18.01
N ILE A 74 -0.95 5.81 -18.77
CA ILE A 74 0.37 6.23 -18.27
C ILE A 74 0.33 7.72 -17.93
N ASN A 75 -0.18 8.55 -18.84
CA ASN A 75 -0.34 9.98 -18.61
C ASN A 75 -1.31 10.29 -17.47
N ARG A 76 -2.26 9.41 -17.16
CA ARG A 76 -3.15 9.57 -16.00
C ARG A 76 -2.37 9.65 -14.70
N SER A 77 -1.35 8.80 -14.51
CA SER A 77 -0.55 8.79 -13.28
C SER A 77 0.30 10.07 -13.09
N LEU A 78 0.93 10.56 -14.17
CA LEU A 78 1.68 11.82 -14.18
C LEU A 78 0.78 13.06 -14.09
N SER A 79 -0.40 13.02 -14.72
CA SER A 79 -1.41 14.07 -14.61
C SER A 79 -1.94 14.18 -13.18
N ALA A 80 -2.25 13.03 -12.54
CA ALA A 80 -2.61 12.99 -11.13
C ALA A 80 -1.51 13.55 -10.24
N LEU A 81 -0.25 13.23 -10.54
CA LEU A 81 0.90 13.79 -9.84
C LEU A 81 0.97 15.33 -9.99
N GLY A 82 0.77 15.84 -11.20
CA GLY A 82 0.68 17.28 -11.46
C GLY A 82 -0.48 17.97 -10.72
N ASN A 83 -1.64 17.31 -10.59
CA ASN A 83 -2.79 17.79 -9.84
C ASN A 83 -2.49 17.86 -8.33
N VAL A 84 -1.85 16.83 -7.78
CA VAL A 84 -1.40 16.79 -6.38
C VAL A 84 -0.44 17.94 -6.08
N ILE A 85 0.57 18.14 -6.95
CA ILE A 85 1.54 19.23 -6.80
C ILE A 85 0.83 20.58 -6.83
N SER A 86 -0.06 20.80 -7.81
CA SER A 86 -0.78 22.08 -7.93
C SER A 86 -1.66 22.33 -6.70
N ALA A 87 -2.35 21.31 -6.19
CA ALA A 87 -3.14 21.41 -4.98
C ALA A 87 -2.30 21.74 -3.73
N LEU A 88 -1.09 21.18 -3.63
CA LEU A 88 -0.16 21.46 -2.53
C LEU A 88 0.39 22.88 -2.59
N VAL A 89 0.78 23.35 -3.79
CA VAL A 89 1.25 24.73 -4.00
C VAL A 89 0.16 25.75 -3.67
N GLU A 90 -1.08 25.47 -4.07
CA GLU A 90 -2.25 26.29 -3.75
C GLU A 90 -2.72 26.16 -2.29
N ASN A 91 -2.06 25.33 -1.46
CA ASN A 91 -2.44 25.04 -0.08
C ASN A 91 -3.91 24.59 0.07
N LYS A 92 -4.40 23.77 -0.86
CA LYS A 92 -5.75 23.22 -0.79
C LYS A 92 -5.88 22.29 0.42
N LYS A 93 -7.04 22.36 1.08
CA LYS A 93 -7.38 21.48 2.22
C LYS A 93 -7.45 20.00 1.82
N VAL A 94 -7.87 19.72 0.59
CA VAL A 94 -8.02 18.36 0.05
C VAL A 94 -7.05 18.19 -1.11
N VAL A 95 -6.12 17.24 -0.98
CA VAL A 95 -5.12 16.92 -1.99
C VAL A 95 -5.46 15.54 -2.58
N PRO A 96 -5.56 15.39 -3.91
CA PRO A 96 -6.11 14.21 -4.56
C PRO A 96 -5.09 13.06 -4.71
N TYR A 97 -4.44 12.63 -3.62
CA TYR A 97 -3.49 11.51 -3.66
C TYR A 97 -4.11 10.18 -4.10
N ARG A 98 -5.44 10.07 -4.09
CA ARG A 98 -6.14 8.81 -4.41
C ARG A 98 -6.33 8.59 -5.90
N ASP A 99 -6.08 9.60 -6.72
CA ASP A 99 -6.37 9.57 -8.16
C ASP A 99 -5.44 8.62 -8.94
N SER A 100 -4.27 8.29 -8.38
CA SER A 100 -3.37 7.27 -8.93
C SER A 100 -2.62 6.50 -7.85
N VAL A 101 -2.23 5.25 -8.13
CA VAL A 101 -1.39 4.45 -7.24
C VAL A 101 -0.06 5.14 -6.96
N LEU A 102 0.54 5.76 -7.98
CA LEU A 102 1.76 6.54 -7.85
C LEU A 102 1.64 7.64 -6.79
N THR A 103 0.57 8.44 -6.86
CA THR A 103 0.36 9.54 -5.90
C THR A 103 0.04 9.06 -4.49
N LYS A 104 -0.60 7.88 -4.34
CA LYS A 104 -0.76 7.22 -3.02
C LYS A 104 0.59 6.81 -2.43
N LEU A 105 1.43 6.15 -3.23
CA LEU A 105 2.75 5.69 -2.79
C LEU A 105 3.69 6.86 -2.45
N LEU A 106 3.60 7.95 -3.22
CA LEU A 106 4.41 9.16 -3.02
C LEU A 106 3.81 10.19 -2.06
N GLN A 107 2.71 9.87 -1.39
CA GLN A 107 2.03 10.81 -0.49
C GLN A 107 2.97 11.36 0.59
N ASN A 108 3.81 10.51 1.19
CA ASN A 108 4.78 10.94 2.19
C ASN A 108 5.86 11.86 1.60
N ALA A 109 6.26 11.64 0.35
CA ALA A 109 7.24 12.46 -0.36
C ALA A 109 6.68 13.84 -0.76
N LEU A 110 5.38 13.92 -1.03
CA LEU A 110 4.74 15.11 -1.55
C LEU A 110 3.93 15.79 -0.44
N GLY A 111 4.59 16.52 0.46
CA GLY A 111 3.95 17.28 1.53
C GLY A 111 3.77 16.53 2.86
N GLY A 112 4.29 15.31 2.98
CA GLY A 112 4.25 14.51 4.20
C GLY A 112 5.57 14.50 5.00
N ASN A 113 5.77 13.40 5.75
CA ASN A 113 7.00 13.14 6.47
C ASN A 113 8.05 12.51 5.55
N SER A 114 8.78 13.36 4.83
CA SER A 114 9.90 12.92 3.99
C SER A 114 10.87 14.07 3.72
N LYS A 115 12.14 13.71 3.52
CA LYS A 115 13.12 14.59 2.86
C LYS A 115 13.09 14.23 1.38
N THR A 116 12.57 15.13 0.55
CA THR A 116 12.29 14.82 -0.85
C THR A 116 13.14 15.67 -1.76
N VAL A 117 13.77 15.01 -2.73
CA VAL A 117 14.59 15.63 -3.78
C VAL A 117 13.99 15.23 -5.11
N MET A 118 13.74 16.21 -5.98
CA MET A 118 13.34 15.99 -7.36
C MET A 118 14.54 16.31 -8.27
N ILE A 119 14.83 15.39 -9.20
CA ILE A 119 15.81 15.61 -10.26
C ILE A 119 15.04 15.79 -11.57
N ALA A 120 15.15 16.97 -12.17
CA ALA A 120 14.58 17.26 -13.48
C ALA A 120 15.62 16.98 -14.57
N ALA A 121 15.44 15.90 -15.33
CA ALA A 121 16.29 15.56 -16.46
C ALA A 121 15.81 16.33 -17.71
N LEU A 122 16.72 17.05 -18.37
CA LEU A 122 16.40 17.94 -19.49
C LEU A 122 17.27 17.60 -20.71
N SER A 123 16.75 17.86 -21.90
CA SER A 123 17.50 17.74 -23.15
C SER A 123 17.97 19.13 -23.61
N PRO A 124 19.24 19.32 -23.99
CA PRO A 124 19.72 20.59 -24.52
C PRO A 124 19.32 20.83 -25.99
N ALA A 125 18.70 19.85 -26.65
CA ALA A 125 18.34 19.95 -28.06
C ALA A 125 17.16 20.91 -28.29
N ASP A 126 17.25 21.71 -29.35
CA ASP A 126 16.25 22.68 -29.78
C ASP A 126 14.88 22.04 -30.08
N ILE A 127 14.89 20.86 -30.70
CA ILE A 127 13.68 20.06 -30.97
C ILE A 127 12.89 19.73 -29.69
N ASN A 128 13.54 19.71 -28.53
CA ASN A 128 12.93 19.37 -27.24
C ASN A 128 12.67 20.61 -26.38
N TYR A 129 12.73 21.83 -26.95
CA TYR A 129 12.56 23.08 -26.22
C TYR A 129 11.25 23.12 -25.42
N MET A 130 10.13 22.73 -26.05
CA MET A 130 8.80 22.78 -25.42
C MET A 130 8.66 21.82 -24.24
N GLU A 131 9.21 20.61 -24.35
CA GLU A 131 9.22 19.62 -23.26
C GLU A 131 10.15 20.06 -22.13
N THR A 132 11.34 20.56 -22.46
CA THR A 132 12.31 21.10 -21.49
C THR A 132 11.71 22.25 -20.67
N LEU A 133 11.03 23.20 -21.34
CA LEU A 133 10.33 24.29 -20.66
C LEU A 133 9.21 23.79 -19.75
N SER A 134 8.46 22.78 -20.20
CA SER A 134 7.38 22.17 -19.42
C SER A 134 7.91 21.48 -18.15
N THR A 135 9.00 20.73 -18.26
CA THR A 135 9.68 20.10 -17.12
C THR A 135 10.24 21.12 -16.13
N LEU A 136 10.84 22.22 -16.62
CA LEU A 136 11.33 23.30 -15.75
C LEU A 136 10.20 23.99 -14.97
N ARG A 137 9.07 24.30 -15.62
CA ARG A 137 7.88 24.85 -14.95
C ARG A 137 7.29 23.88 -13.94
N TYR A 138 7.36 22.59 -14.22
CA TYR A 138 6.93 21.56 -13.28
C TYR A 138 7.84 21.52 -12.05
N ALA A 139 9.17 21.53 -12.24
CA ALA A 139 10.15 21.55 -11.15
C ALA A 139 10.01 22.81 -10.29
N ASP A 140 9.74 23.98 -10.89
CA ASP A 140 9.49 25.22 -10.16
C ASP A 140 8.28 25.13 -9.22
N ARG A 141 7.19 24.48 -9.67
CA ARG A 141 6.04 24.20 -8.80
C ARG A 141 6.39 23.22 -7.67
N VAL A 142 7.10 22.15 -7.98
CA VAL A 142 7.51 21.15 -6.97
C VAL A 142 8.37 21.80 -5.88
N LYS A 143 9.27 22.72 -6.24
CA LYS A 143 10.11 23.47 -5.31
C LYS A 143 9.32 24.26 -4.24
N GLN A 144 8.07 24.63 -4.53
CA GLN A 144 7.22 25.39 -3.61
C GLN A 144 6.54 24.51 -2.54
N ILE A 145 6.55 23.18 -2.72
CA ILE A 145 5.97 22.24 -1.77
C ILE A 145 6.84 22.18 -0.51
N LYS A 146 6.21 22.34 0.65
CA LYS A 146 6.88 22.22 1.96
C LYS A 146 6.62 20.84 2.56
N THR A 147 7.68 20.08 2.83
CA THR A 147 7.59 18.83 3.60
C THR A 147 7.98 19.06 5.07
N LYS A 148 7.50 18.20 5.96
CA LYS A 148 7.85 18.23 7.38
C LYS A 148 8.46 16.89 7.79
N ALA A 149 9.77 16.77 7.60
CA ALA A 149 10.50 15.57 7.98
C ALA A 149 10.68 15.47 9.50
N VAL A 150 10.27 14.35 10.09
CA VAL A 150 10.39 13.99 11.51
C VAL A 150 11.03 12.60 11.59
N VAL A 151 11.89 12.40 12.58
CA VAL A 151 12.52 11.09 12.84
C VAL A 151 11.42 10.09 13.19
N ASN A 152 11.38 8.93 12.52
CA ASN A 152 10.45 7.86 12.89
C ASN A 152 11.10 7.02 13.99
N ASP A 153 10.95 7.45 15.23
CA ASP A 153 11.27 6.65 16.40
C ASP A 153 10.00 5.98 16.94
N ARG A 154 10.08 4.69 17.18
CA ARG A 154 9.05 3.94 17.91
C ARG A 154 9.73 3.25 19.08
N SER A 155 9.50 3.76 20.29
CA SER A 155 9.85 3.01 21.49
C SER A 155 8.88 1.83 21.63
N GLN A 156 9.40 0.66 22.00
CA GLN A 156 8.58 -0.52 22.25
C GLN A 156 7.49 -0.20 23.29
N ASP A 157 7.85 0.58 24.32
CA ASP A 157 6.94 0.99 25.39
C ASP A 157 5.81 1.91 24.89
N SER A 158 6.08 2.83 23.96
CA SER A 158 5.03 3.66 23.35
C SER A 158 4.06 2.82 22.54
N MET A 159 4.57 1.84 21.78
CA MET A 159 3.74 0.94 20.98
C MET A 159 2.84 0.09 21.88
N ILE A 160 3.39 -0.48 22.96
CA ILE A 160 2.62 -1.28 23.92
C ILE A 160 1.52 -0.42 24.57
N LYS A 161 1.84 0.82 24.98
CA LYS A 161 0.85 1.75 25.55
C LYS A 161 -0.28 2.06 24.57
N GLU A 162 0.05 2.36 23.32
CA GLU A 162 -0.93 2.68 22.28
C GLU A 162 -1.85 1.46 21.99
N LEU A 163 -1.27 0.27 21.87
CA LEU A 163 -2.02 -0.98 21.69
C LEU A 163 -2.94 -1.33 22.88
N LEU A 164 -2.49 -1.07 24.11
CA LEU A 164 -3.30 -1.27 25.31
C LEU A 164 -4.45 -0.27 25.39
N ALA A 165 -4.20 1.01 25.06
CA ALA A 165 -5.23 2.04 24.99
C ALA A 165 -6.29 1.71 23.93
N GLU A 166 -5.86 1.28 22.75
CA GLU A 166 -6.79 0.90 21.68
C GLU A 166 -7.59 -0.35 22.05
N ASN A 167 -6.97 -1.34 22.70
CA ASN A 167 -7.69 -2.50 23.26
C ASN A 167 -8.76 -2.10 24.27
N ALA A 168 -8.45 -1.15 25.16
CA ALA A 168 -9.43 -0.65 26.13
C ALA A 168 -10.59 0.06 25.43
N ARG A 169 -10.30 0.92 24.43
CA ARG A 169 -11.30 1.62 23.63
C ARG A 169 -12.23 0.66 22.89
N LEU A 170 -11.67 -0.34 22.22
CA LEU A 170 -12.45 -1.35 21.49
C LEU A 170 -13.32 -2.19 22.43
N LYS A 171 -12.79 -2.60 23.58
CA LYS A 171 -13.58 -3.32 24.60
C LYS A 171 -14.74 -2.48 25.12
N GLN A 172 -14.54 -1.17 25.31
CA GLN A 172 -15.60 -0.26 25.71
C GLN A 172 -16.68 -0.11 24.62
N GLN A 173 -16.28 0.05 23.35
CA GLN A 173 -17.22 0.12 22.23
C GLN A 173 -18.04 -1.17 22.10
N LEU A 174 -17.44 -2.34 22.29
CA LEU A 174 -18.15 -3.61 22.33
C LEU A 174 -19.17 -3.65 23.48
N LEU A 175 -18.78 -3.18 24.67
CA LEU A 175 -19.68 -3.10 25.83
C LEU A 175 -20.86 -2.15 25.58
N GLU A 176 -20.61 -1.00 24.95
CA GLU A 176 -21.64 -0.03 24.58
C GLU A 176 -22.60 -0.59 23.53
N ILE A 177 -22.11 -1.34 22.54
CA ILE A 177 -22.94 -2.03 21.55
C ILE A 177 -23.78 -3.13 22.23
N THR A 178 -23.20 -3.90 23.15
CA THR A 178 -23.94 -4.91 23.94
C THR A 178 -25.03 -4.26 24.80
N ASN A 179 -24.77 -3.09 25.39
CA ASN A 179 -25.75 -2.37 26.21
C ASN A 179 -26.82 -1.65 25.37
N GLN A 180 -26.50 -1.15 24.17
CA GLN A 180 -27.46 -0.51 23.26
C GLN A 180 -28.34 -1.50 22.48
N SER A 181 -27.93 -2.77 22.38
CA SER A 181 -28.71 -3.84 21.75
C SER A 181 -29.94 -4.29 22.56
N GLY A 182 -30.31 -3.59 23.63
CA GLY A 182 -31.69 -3.55 24.12
C GLY A 182 -32.28 -4.85 24.67
N VAL A 183 -31.47 -5.81 25.14
CA VAL A 183 -32.01 -7.03 25.76
C VAL A 183 -32.35 -6.82 27.25
N ALA A 184 -31.84 -5.76 27.89
CA ALA A 184 -31.99 -5.56 29.33
C ALA A 184 -32.46 -4.15 29.68
N SER A 185 -33.74 -3.82 29.46
CA SER A 185 -34.49 -2.81 30.25
C SER A 185 -35.96 -2.67 29.82
N ALA A 186 -36.84 -3.47 30.42
CA ALA A 186 -38.25 -3.12 30.62
C ALA A 186 -38.60 -3.34 32.10
N PRO A 187 -39.00 -2.32 32.90
CA PRO A 187 -39.34 -2.50 34.32
C PRO A 187 -40.81 -2.93 34.50
N GLY A 188 -41.08 -4.02 35.24
CA GLY A 188 -42.44 -4.44 35.65
C GLY A 188 -42.86 -5.92 35.58
N LEU A 189 -41.97 -6.92 35.61
CA LEU A 189 -42.31 -8.36 35.55
C LEU A 189 -41.54 -9.17 36.61
N PRO A 190 -42.08 -10.26 37.17
CA PRO A 190 -41.42 -11.06 38.21
C PRO A 190 -40.07 -11.62 37.76
N GLN A 191 -39.11 -11.68 38.70
CA GLN A 191 -37.69 -11.96 38.42
C GLN A 191 -37.42 -13.33 37.78
N GLU A 192 -38.27 -14.34 38.05
CA GLU A 192 -38.13 -15.71 37.50
C GLU A 192 -38.63 -15.87 36.06
N GLU A 193 -39.59 -15.06 35.61
CA GLU A 193 -40.05 -15.09 34.22
C GLU A 193 -39.10 -14.32 33.32
N ARG A 194 -38.51 -13.22 33.82
CA ARG A 194 -37.46 -12.46 33.11
C ARG A 194 -36.24 -13.31 32.80
N THR A 195 -35.75 -14.09 33.76
CA THR A 195 -34.57 -14.93 33.55
C THR A 195 -34.83 -16.01 32.52
N LYS A 196 -36.03 -16.62 32.52
CA LYS A 196 -36.42 -17.63 31.52
C LYS A 196 -36.62 -17.03 30.13
N THR A 197 -37.21 -15.84 30.03
CA THR A 197 -37.40 -15.14 28.75
C THR A 197 -36.09 -14.57 28.22
N GLU A 198 -35.22 -14.02 29.07
CA GLU A 198 -33.86 -13.58 28.70
C GLU A 198 -32.96 -14.75 28.30
N GLU A 199 -33.05 -15.89 28.98
CA GLU A 199 -32.34 -17.11 28.58
C GLU A 199 -32.83 -17.63 27.24
N GLY A 200 -34.15 -17.66 27.01
CA GLY A 200 -34.73 -18.06 25.73
C GLY A 200 -34.36 -17.12 24.57
N ILE A 201 -34.39 -15.81 24.79
CA ILE A 201 -33.94 -14.82 23.80
C ILE A 201 -32.43 -14.93 23.56
N ARG A 202 -31.63 -15.19 24.61
CA ARG A 202 -30.18 -15.40 24.47
C ARG A 202 -29.86 -16.66 23.67
N THR A 203 -30.53 -17.78 23.91
CA THR A 203 -30.33 -18.99 23.11
C THR A 203 -30.77 -18.80 21.67
N GLU A 204 -31.87 -18.09 21.42
CA GLU A 204 -32.32 -17.76 20.05
C GLU A 204 -31.31 -16.87 19.32
N ILE A 205 -30.80 -15.82 19.98
CA ILE A 205 -29.77 -14.93 19.41
C ILE A 205 -28.45 -15.68 19.19
N MET A 206 -28.03 -16.55 20.11
CA MET A 206 -26.84 -17.38 19.93
C MET A 206 -27.02 -18.36 18.76
N ALA A 207 -28.17 -19.02 18.63
CA ALA A 207 -28.46 -19.90 17.51
C ALA A 207 -28.52 -19.16 16.16
N GLN A 208 -29.03 -17.91 16.15
CA GLN A 208 -29.01 -17.06 14.96
C GLN A 208 -27.60 -16.58 14.62
N LEU A 209 -26.77 -16.27 15.62
CA LEU A 209 -25.36 -15.92 15.41
C LEU A 209 -24.58 -17.11 14.89
N GLU A 210 -24.78 -18.31 15.46
CA GLU A 210 -24.17 -19.56 15.00
C GLU A 210 -24.55 -19.86 13.55
N ASN A 211 -25.84 -19.79 13.20
CA ASN A 211 -26.29 -19.96 11.81
C ASN A 211 -25.69 -18.92 10.86
N ASN A 212 -25.58 -17.65 11.28
CA ASN A 212 -24.96 -16.61 10.46
C ASN A 212 -23.45 -16.82 10.32
N THR A 213 -22.76 -17.27 11.38
CA THR A 213 -21.33 -17.60 11.31
C THR A 213 -21.10 -18.81 10.41
N GLU A 214 -21.92 -19.85 10.50
CA GLU A 214 -21.84 -21.01 9.60
C GLU A 214 -22.12 -20.61 8.14
N LEU A 215 -23.12 -19.75 7.90
CA LEU A 215 -23.40 -19.23 6.55
C LEU A 215 -22.24 -18.41 5.99
N LEU A 216 -21.61 -17.58 6.83
CA LEU A 216 -20.42 -16.81 6.45
C LEU A 216 -19.23 -17.73 6.17
N GLU A 217 -18.99 -18.73 7.01
CA GLU A 217 -17.92 -19.72 6.82
C GLU A 217 -18.13 -20.54 5.55
N ILE A 218 -19.36 -20.94 5.25
CA ILE A 218 -19.72 -21.64 4.00
C ILE A 218 -19.53 -20.72 2.80
N GLN A 219 -19.94 -19.46 2.90
CA GLN A 219 -19.74 -18.47 1.83
C GLN A 219 -18.25 -18.21 1.59
N ASP A 220 -17.46 -18.04 2.64
CA ASP A 220 -16.02 -17.81 2.58
C ASP A 220 -15.29 -19.04 2.05
N GLN A 221 -15.65 -20.25 2.49
CA GLN A 221 -15.10 -21.50 1.93
C GLN A 221 -15.46 -21.64 0.45
N LYS A 222 -16.69 -21.33 0.05
CA LYS A 222 -17.12 -21.41 -1.35
C LYS A 222 -16.41 -20.36 -2.22
N ALA A 223 -16.24 -19.14 -1.71
CA ALA A 223 -15.49 -18.08 -2.38
C ALA A 223 -14.01 -18.42 -2.49
N PHE A 224 -13.43 -19.00 -1.44
CA PHE A 224 -12.05 -19.49 -1.41
C PHE A 224 -11.84 -20.63 -2.40
N LEU A 225 -12.72 -21.63 -2.43
CA LEU A 225 -12.66 -22.74 -3.38
C LEU A 225 -12.77 -22.26 -4.82
N LYS A 226 -13.68 -21.32 -5.09
CA LYS A 226 -13.82 -20.72 -6.42
C LYS A 226 -12.54 -19.98 -6.85
N LYS A 227 -11.97 -19.15 -5.96
CA LYS A 227 -10.68 -18.48 -6.21
C LYS A 227 -9.53 -19.47 -6.37
N LEU A 228 -9.52 -20.57 -5.61
CA LEU A 228 -8.51 -21.63 -5.72
C LEU A 228 -8.61 -22.37 -7.06
N GLU A 229 -9.83 -22.60 -7.54
CA GLU A 229 -10.08 -23.25 -8.83
C GLU A 229 -9.71 -22.33 -10.01
N GLU A 230 -10.05 -21.04 -9.91
CA GLU A 230 -9.60 -19.99 -10.84
C GLU A 230 -8.07 -19.89 -10.85
N ALA A 231 -7.44 -19.81 -9.69
CA ALA A 231 -5.98 -19.77 -9.56
C ALA A 231 -5.30 -21.06 -10.05
N ARG A 232 -5.93 -22.24 -9.89
CA ARG A 232 -5.42 -23.51 -10.47
C ARG A 232 -5.52 -23.55 -11.99
N LYS A 233 -6.59 -23.01 -12.58
CA LYS A 233 -6.72 -22.86 -14.04
C LYS A 233 -5.71 -21.86 -14.59
N GLU A 234 -5.43 -20.79 -13.85
CA GLU A 234 -4.37 -19.84 -14.19
C GLU A 234 -2.97 -20.46 -14.03
N ALA A 235 -2.74 -21.23 -12.96
CA ALA A 235 -1.48 -21.91 -12.69
C ALA A 235 -1.23 -23.09 -13.65
N SER A 236 -2.25 -23.78 -14.18
CA SER A 236 -2.03 -24.81 -15.21
C SER A 236 -1.45 -24.23 -16.51
N ASN A 237 -1.60 -22.92 -16.73
CA ASN A 237 -1.01 -22.20 -17.86
C ASN A 237 0.37 -21.59 -17.53
N MET A 238 0.85 -21.68 -16.28
CA MET A 238 2.13 -21.13 -15.85
C MET A 238 3.01 -22.21 -15.22
N LYS A 239 4.16 -22.51 -15.83
CA LYS A 239 5.22 -23.29 -15.15
C LYS A 239 5.89 -22.41 -14.10
N LEU A 240 5.75 -22.73 -12.82
CA LEU A 240 6.56 -22.15 -11.74
C LEU A 240 7.49 -23.19 -11.08
N PRO A 241 8.71 -22.79 -10.65
CA PRO A 241 9.65 -23.67 -9.96
C PRO A 241 9.29 -23.86 -8.48
N SER A 242 9.54 -25.06 -7.97
CA SER A 242 9.33 -25.48 -6.59
C SER A 242 10.53 -25.16 -5.71
N THR A 243 10.37 -24.29 -4.72
CA THR A 243 11.15 -24.32 -3.46
C THR A 243 10.52 -23.39 -2.43
N ILE A 244 9.86 -23.97 -1.42
CA ILE A 244 9.33 -23.24 -0.26
C ILE A 244 10.43 -23.26 0.80
N SER A 245 11.05 -22.11 1.08
CA SER A 245 11.92 -21.91 2.24
C SER A 245 11.30 -20.91 3.21
N ARG A 246 11.69 -20.99 4.49
CA ARG A 246 11.10 -20.27 5.64
C ARG A 246 10.96 -18.75 5.41
N SER A 247 9.94 -18.15 6.03
CA SER A 247 9.60 -16.73 5.86
C SER A 247 10.77 -15.78 6.18
N PRO A 248 11.22 -14.93 5.24
CA PRO A 248 12.42 -14.09 5.41
C PRO A 248 12.25 -12.93 6.40
N LYS A 249 10.99 -12.58 6.71
CA LYS A 249 10.62 -11.50 7.65
C LYS A 249 11.14 -11.70 9.07
N SER A 250 11.46 -12.93 9.48
CA SER A 250 11.90 -13.25 10.84
C SER A 250 13.43 -13.24 11.03
N SER A 251 14.21 -13.19 9.94
CA SER A 251 15.67 -13.14 10.02
C SER A 251 16.15 -11.69 9.95
N PRO A 252 16.70 -11.12 11.05
CA PRO A 252 17.05 -9.70 11.14
C PRO A 252 18.23 -9.27 10.24
N ASN A 253 18.81 -10.18 9.45
CA ASN A 253 20.01 -9.93 8.66
C ASN A 253 19.94 -10.49 7.21
N CYS A 254 18.73 -10.81 6.72
CA CYS A 254 18.55 -11.32 5.35
C CYS A 254 17.86 -10.26 4.48
N PRO A 255 18.54 -9.70 3.45
CA PRO A 255 17.88 -8.82 2.48
C PRO A 255 16.83 -9.61 1.70
N TYR A 256 15.69 -8.99 1.39
CA TYR A 256 14.60 -9.65 0.65
C TYR A 256 13.91 -8.70 -0.33
N LEU A 257 13.30 -9.27 -1.36
CA LEU A 257 12.36 -8.59 -2.25
C LEU A 257 10.93 -8.96 -1.87
N SER A 258 10.02 -8.00 -1.89
CA SER A 258 8.60 -8.25 -1.65
C SER A 258 7.72 -7.58 -2.71
N ASN A 259 6.58 -8.19 -3.02
CA ASN A 259 5.63 -7.61 -3.97
C ASN A 259 4.88 -6.40 -3.36
N LEU A 260 4.59 -5.42 -4.22
CA LEU A 260 3.66 -4.31 -3.94
C LEU A 260 2.41 -4.51 -4.80
N ASN A 261 1.23 -4.34 -4.21
CA ASN A 261 -0.06 -4.51 -4.87
C ASN A 261 -0.97 -3.30 -4.59
N GLU A 262 -1.96 -3.04 -5.45
CA GLU A 262 -2.96 -1.99 -5.23
C GLU A 262 -3.83 -2.26 -4.01
N ASP A 263 -4.08 -3.54 -3.71
CA ASP A 263 -4.68 -3.97 -2.45
C ASP A 263 -3.60 -4.04 -1.35
N PRO A 264 -3.71 -3.23 -0.27
CA PRO A 264 -2.78 -3.28 0.85
C PRO A 264 -2.66 -4.66 1.50
N GLN A 265 -3.73 -5.46 1.48
CA GLN A 265 -3.74 -6.80 2.06
C GLN A 265 -2.91 -7.80 1.25
N LEU A 266 -2.71 -7.54 -0.04
CA LEU A 266 -1.94 -8.39 -0.96
C LEU A 266 -0.47 -7.94 -1.12
N SER A 267 -0.12 -6.79 -0.55
CA SER A 267 1.26 -6.29 -0.52
C SER A 267 2.09 -7.05 0.52
N GLY A 268 3.31 -7.46 0.15
CA GLY A 268 4.22 -8.16 1.05
C GLY A 268 3.85 -9.62 1.36
N VAL A 269 3.01 -10.23 0.52
CA VAL A 269 2.61 -11.64 0.58
C VAL A 269 3.66 -12.54 -0.08
N ILE A 270 4.21 -12.10 -1.22
CA ILE A 270 5.30 -12.76 -1.93
C ILE A 270 6.61 -12.18 -1.43
N ILE A 271 7.51 -13.03 -0.95
CA ILE A 271 8.80 -12.63 -0.37
C ILE A 271 9.88 -13.54 -0.93
N TYR A 272 10.94 -12.95 -1.46
CA TYR A 272 12.11 -13.65 -2.00
C TYR A 272 13.36 -13.23 -1.24
N SER A 273 13.99 -14.17 -0.52
CA SER A 273 15.26 -13.93 0.18
C SER A 273 16.41 -13.76 -0.81
N LEU A 274 17.33 -12.86 -0.49
CA LEU A 274 18.61 -12.70 -1.18
C LEU A 274 19.73 -13.28 -0.31
N ASP A 275 20.65 -14.03 -0.92
CA ASP A 275 21.84 -14.54 -0.25
C ASP A 275 22.72 -13.36 0.19
N ALA A 276 22.94 -13.20 1.50
CA ALA A 276 23.70 -12.07 2.06
C ALA A 276 25.12 -11.96 1.47
N ASP A 277 25.76 -13.08 1.16
CA ASP A 277 27.13 -13.14 0.62
C ASP A 277 27.26 -12.70 -0.85
N LYS A 278 26.13 -12.50 -1.55
CA LYS A 278 26.09 -12.09 -2.97
C LYS A 278 25.57 -10.67 -3.18
N VAL A 279 25.13 -10.00 -2.11
CA VAL A 279 24.63 -8.62 -2.19
C VAL A 279 25.78 -7.67 -1.85
N CYS A 280 26.54 -7.27 -2.87
CA CYS A 280 27.40 -6.09 -2.76
C CYS A 280 26.51 -4.83 -2.84
N LEU A 281 26.55 -4.00 -1.80
CA LEU A 281 26.04 -2.63 -1.82
C LEU A 281 27.00 -1.72 -2.61
#